data_AF-A0A1M7ZYY9-F1
#
_entry.id   AF-A0A1M7ZYY9-F1
#
_cell.length_a   1.000
_cell.length_b   1.000
_cell.length_c   1.000
_cell.angle_alpha   90.00
_cell.angle_beta   90.00
_cell.angle_gamma   90.00
#
_symmetry.space_group_name_H-M   'P 1'
#
loop_
_entity.id
_entity.type
_entity.pdbx_description
1 polymer ?
#
loop_
_entity_poly.entity_id
_entity_poly.type
_entity_poly.pdbx_seq_one_letter_code
_entity_poly.pdbx_strand_id
1 'polypeptide(L)'
;MLNFAKHTENRKISSKNIPSLMKSIITDIKVRGDKQIEQIPSIKDKALRINLNENIYGTFAEIGAGQETVRHFFRAGASSGTIAKAMSAYDKDFSDAIYGDEEDGRYVTESRLKKMLSHEINLVEQRLNREKHPNKLFFSYANTVATIDFAKQYKGHGWVGIVYQVEPDEDYNEITLHIRFKENDAKLQQETLGILGVNLIYGAFYKYNDPKKLLRYLYDHLDKDQLEIDTINFSGPRFANVDNRLMSLQLVKNGMTDAVMFGPDGKNILPAAVLYKKNILALRGSFRPVTKVNMDMYEASYNMFIQENKVDKENTFVVFEITLSNLKAEGEIDERDFLDRAELLCKLGQTVMISNFQEYFKVVEYFSNYSKARMGLAMGVSNLVEIFDEKYYRHLSGGILEAFGKLFYRDLKVYLYPMKDENGTIITSENLKVHPRMKELYKFFKFNGKVVDIKDVDENHLDIFSRKVLKMICKGDTGWETMLPEGTAEIIKNEKLFSFACEVDFKK
;
A
#
# COMPACT_ATOMS: atom_id res chain seq x y z
N MET A 1 -78.15 -33.28 29.72
CA MET A 1 -78.41 -32.25 28.69
C MET A 1 -77.06 -31.82 28.13
N LEU A 2 -76.71 -32.34 26.95
CA LEU A 2 -76.65 -31.59 25.68
C LEU A 2 -75.47 -30.60 25.64
N ASN A 3 -74.64 -30.48 24.61
CA ASN A 3 -74.30 -31.23 23.39
C ASN A 3 -73.15 -30.41 22.75
N PHE A 4 -72.22 -31.08 22.03
CA PHE A 4 -71.53 -30.70 20.78
C PHE A 4 -71.30 -29.19 20.44
N ALA A 5 -70.15 -28.73 19.93
CA ALA A 5 -69.45 -29.22 18.75
C ALA A 5 -68.08 -28.56 18.54
N LYS A 6 -67.15 -29.38 18.04
CA LYS A 6 -66.17 -29.12 16.96
C LYS A 6 -66.26 -27.76 16.25
N HIS A 7 -65.15 -27.01 16.24
CA HIS A 7 -64.67 -26.35 15.02
C HIS A 7 -63.15 -26.50 14.89
N THR A 8 -62.75 -27.44 14.04
CA THR A 8 -61.45 -27.49 13.38
C THR A 8 -61.41 -26.39 12.32
N GLU A 9 -60.54 -25.41 12.48
CA GLU A 9 -60.10 -24.56 11.37
C GLU A 9 -58.62 -24.80 11.10
N ASN A 10 -58.36 -25.47 9.99
CA ASN A 10 -57.05 -25.62 9.36
C ASN A 10 -56.56 -24.22 8.93
N ARG A 11 -55.63 -23.62 9.68
CA ARG A 11 -54.74 -22.59 9.13
C ARG A 11 -53.36 -23.18 8.94
N LYS A 12 -53.04 -23.47 7.68
CA LYS A 12 -51.68 -23.68 7.17
C LYS A 12 -50.77 -22.58 7.73
N ILE A 13 -49.88 -22.93 8.65
CA ILE A 13 -48.79 -22.04 9.05
C ILE A 13 -47.80 -22.03 7.88
N SER A 14 -47.85 -20.95 7.13
CA SER A 14 -46.84 -20.58 6.13
C SER A 14 -45.46 -20.55 6.79
N SER A 15 -44.47 -21.16 6.14
CA SER A 15 -43.05 -21.24 6.48
C SER A 15 -42.29 -19.91 6.42
N LYS A 16 -42.92 -18.82 6.85
CA LYS A 16 -42.32 -17.49 6.97
C LYS A 16 -42.62 -16.95 8.36
N ASN A 17 -41.80 -17.32 9.33
CA ASN A 17 -41.50 -16.56 10.55
C ASN A 17 -40.55 -17.37 11.44
N ILE A 18 -39.28 -17.42 11.04
CA ILE A 18 -38.18 -17.67 11.97
C ILE A 18 -37.52 -16.30 12.15
N PRO A 19 -37.71 -15.58 13.28
CA PRO A 19 -37.01 -14.33 13.50
C PRO A 19 -35.53 -14.61 13.72
N SER A 20 -34.72 -14.00 12.85
CA SER A 20 -33.26 -14.02 12.89
C SER A 20 -32.73 -13.56 14.25
N LEU A 21 -32.04 -14.44 14.97
CA LEU A 21 -31.40 -14.16 16.26
C LEU A 21 -30.12 -13.30 16.15
N MET A 22 -30.01 -12.47 15.12
CA MET A 22 -28.90 -11.54 14.90
C MET A 22 -29.42 -10.23 14.26
N LYS A 23 -30.48 -9.65 14.83
CA LYS A 23 -30.62 -8.19 14.73
C LYS A 23 -29.66 -7.59 15.75
N SER A 24 -28.74 -6.80 15.22
CA SER A 24 -27.82 -5.88 15.91
C SER A 24 -28.28 -5.47 17.31
N ILE A 25 -27.34 -5.37 18.24
CA ILE A 25 -27.50 -4.65 19.51
C ILE A 25 -27.61 -3.15 19.20
N ILE A 26 -28.65 -2.74 18.47
CA ILE A 26 -29.12 -1.37 18.46
C ILE A 26 -29.98 -1.29 19.71
N THR A 27 -29.58 -0.47 20.67
CA THR A 27 -30.51 -0.02 21.69
C THR A 27 -31.72 0.57 20.97
N ASP A 28 -32.85 -0.13 20.99
CA ASP A 28 -34.11 0.32 20.36
C ASP A 28 -34.65 1.64 20.97
N ILE A 29 -33.99 2.12 22.03
CA ILE A 29 -34.24 3.39 22.68
C ILE A 29 -33.31 4.44 22.08
N LYS A 30 -33.89 5.45 21.41
CA LYS A 30 -33.19 6.66 20.96
C LYS A 30 -33.65 7.83 21.82
N VAL A 31 -32.71 8.54 22.43
CA VAL A 31 -32.96 9.76 23.19
C VAL A 31 -32.87 10.97 22.27
N ARG A 32 -33.67 11.99 22.52
CA ARG A 32 -33.64 13.24 21.73
C ARG A 32 -32.25 13.86 21.82
N GLY A 33 -31.61 14.05 20.66
CA GLY A 33 -30.25 14.58 20.56
C GLY A 33 -29.19 13.53 20.27
N ASP A 34 -29.54 12.23 20.25
CA ASP A 34 -28.61 11.16 19.89
C ASP A 34 -28.10 11.34 18.45
N LYS A 35 -26.78 11.34 18.31
CA LYS A 35 -26.13 11.25 17.00
C LYS A 35 -26.10 9.79 16.57
N GLN A 36 -26.25 9.55 15.27
CA GLN A 36 -25.99 8.22 14.73
C GLN A 36 -24.49 7.92 14.85
N ILE A 37 -24.15 6.89 15.61
CA ILE A 37 -22.78 6.39 15.75
C ILE A 37 -22.72 5.04 15.05
N GLU A 38 -21.71 4.84 14.21
CA GLU A 38 -21.45 3.54 13.60
C GLU A 38 -21.00 2.55 14.69
N GLN A 39 -21.69 1.42 14.81
CA GLN A 39 -21.34 0.41 15.82
C GLN A 39 -20.19 -0.48 15.34
N ILE A 40 -18.98 -0.09 15.70
CA ILE A 40 -17.77 -0.91 15.53
C ILE A 40 -17.66 -1.86 16.73
N PRO A 41 -17.61 -3.19 16.54
CA PRO A 41 -17.42 -4.13 17.64
C PRO A 41 -16.17 -3.80 18.45
N SER A 42 -16.24 -3.86 19.78
CA SER A 42 -15.07 -3.63 20.63
C SER A 42 -14.01 -4.70 20.38
N ILE A 43 -12.74 -4.39 20.68
CA ILE A 43 -11.65 -5.38 20.56
C ILE A 43 -11.93 -6.63 21.40
N LYS A 44 -12.53 -6.46 22.58
CA LYS A 44 -12.97 -7.58 23.41
C LYS A 44 -14.04 -8.43 22.73
N ASP A 45 -15.04 -7.81 22.10
CA ASP A 45 -16.12 -8.54 21.42
C ASP A 45 -15.61 -9.28 20.17
N LYS A 46 -14.65 -8.69 19.44
CA LYS A 46 -13.98 -9.36 18.32
C LYS A 46 -13.27 -10.63 18.78
N ALA A 47 -12.42 -10.52 19.80
CA ALA A 47 -11.70 -11.65 20.36
C ALA A 47 -12.65 -12.70 20.97
N LEU A 48 -13.68 -12.26 21.71
CA LEU A 48 -14.68 -13.15 22.30
C LEU A 48 -15.48 -13.90 21.23
N ARG A 49 -15.86 -13.25 20.14
CA ARG A 49 -16.58 -13.90 19.03
C ARG A 49 -15.77 -15.03 18.40
N ILE A 50 -14.46 -14.81 18.23
CA ILE A 50 -13.54 -15.84 17.74
C ILE A 50 -13.45 -16.97 18.76
N ASN A 51 -13.27 -16.65 20.05
CA ASN A 51 -13.20 -17.63 21.14
C ASN A 51 -14.46 -18.50 21.29
N LEU A 52 -15.63 -17.93 21.02
CA LEU A 52 -16.91 -18.64 21.10
C LEU A 52 -17.18 -19.52 19.87
N ASN A 53 -16.39 -19.38 18.80
CA ASN A 53 -16.51 -20.26 17.65
C ASN A 53 -15.86 -21.61 17.96
N GLU A 54 -16.67 -22.67 18.00
CA GLU A 54 -16.21 -24.02 18.35
C GLU A 54 -15.22 -24.61 17.34
N ASN A 55 -15.11 -24.05 16.14
CA ASN A 55 -14.30 -24.58 15.05
C ASN A 55 -12.98 -23.83 14.86
N ILE A 56 -12.91 -22.53 15.14
CA ILE A 56 -11.67 -21.74 14.99
C ILE A 56 -10.67 -22.15 16.06
N TYR A 57 -9.55 -22.74 15.65
CA TYR A 57 -8.56 -23.29 16.58
C TYR A 57 -7.14 -23.16 16.03
N GLY A 58 -6.20 -22.62 16.81
CA GLY A 58 -4.90 -22.30 16.25
C GLY A 58 -3.87 -21.80 17.24
N THR A 59 -2.78 -21.24 16.70
CA THR A 59 -1.61 -20.87 17.48
C THR A 59 -1.29 -19.38 17.39
N PHE A 60 -0.56 -18.90 18.39
CA PHE A 60 0.00 -17.55 18.46
C PHE A 60 1.50 -17.66 18.69
N ALA A 61 2.29 -17.11 17.77
CA ALA A 61 3.75 -17.01 17.89
C ALA A 61 4.19 -15.55 17.80
N GLU A 62 4.50 -14.94 18.95
CA GLU A 62 4.79 -13.50 19.03
C GLU A 62 6.22 -13.25 19.51
N ILE A 63 7.01 -12.51 18.73
CA ILE A 63 8.44 -12.27 18.99
C ILE A 63 8.76 -10.77 18.95
N GLY A 64 9.51 -10.33 19.97
CA GLY A 64 10.17 -9.03 20.04
C GLY A 64 9.33 -7.89 20.65
N ALA A 65 8.02 -7.87 20.46
CA ALA A 65 7.13 -6.80 20.93
C ALA A 65 6.03 -7.27 21.90
N GLY A 66 6.35 -8.23 22.77
CA GLY A 66 5.44 -8.78 23.78
C GLY A 66 4.49 -9.83 23.21
N GLN A 67 3.56 -10.30 24.04
CA GLN A 67 2.50 -11.23 23.66
C GLN A 67 1.13 -10.56 23.82
N GLU A 68 0.96 -9.40 23.17
CA GLU A 68 -0.22 -8.56 23.40
C GLU A 68 -1.42 -9.02 22.57
N THR A 69 -1.24 -9.60 21.38
CA THR A 69 -2.37 -10.10 20.60
C THR A 69 -3.05 -11.25 21.33
N VAL A 70 -2.30 -12.29 21.71
CA VAL A 70 -2.88 -13.46 22.41
C VAL A 70 -3.48 -13.09 23.76
N ARG A 71 -2.92 -12.08 24.44
CA ARG A 71 -3.43 -11.56 25.72
C ARG A 71 -4.85 -11.03 25.62
N HIS A 72 -5.25 -10.43 24.50
CA HIS A 72 -6.65 -10.04 24.28
C HIS A 72 -7.58 -11.26 24.26
N PHE A 73 -7.17 -12.37 23.63
CA PHE A 73 -7.96 -13.60 23.59
C PHE A 73 -8.06 -14.26 24.96
N PHE A 74 -6.98 -14.29 25.75
CA PHE A 74 -7.05 -14.78 27.14
C PHE A 74 -8.01 -13.96 28.00
N ARG A 75 -7.98 -12.62 27.88
CA ARG A 75 -8.83 -11.71 28.66
C ARG A 75 -10.29 -11.67 28.22
N ALA A 76 -10.58 -11.99 26.97
CA ALA A 76 -11.95 -12.06 26.46
C ALA A 76 -12.73 -13.23 27.10
N GLY A 77 -12.05 -14.31 27.50
CA GLY A 77 -12.66 -15.53 28.03
C GLY A 77 -12.99 -16.54 26.92
N ALA A 78 -13.31 -17.78 27.30
CA ALA A 78 -13.55 -18.92 26.39
C ALA A 78 -12.37 -19.30 25.47
N SER A 79 -11.15 -18.88 25.79
CA SER A 79 -9.97 -19.10 24.94
C SER A 79 -9.52 -20.55 24.82
N SER A 80 -9.94 -21.45 25.73
CA SER A 80 -9.62 -22.89 25.65
C SER A 80 -10.18 -23.56 24.40
N GLY A 81 -11.25 -23.00 23.81
CA GLY A 81 -11.84 -23.48 22.57
C GLY A 81 -11.11 -23.04 21.30
N THR A 82 -10.13 -22.14 21.42
CA THR A 82 -9.48 -21.45 20.28
C THR A 82 -7.96 -21.50 20.30
N ILE A 83 -7.33 -21.42 21.47
CA ILE A 83 -5.87 -21.36 21.59
C ILE A 83 -5.32 -22.77 21.81
N ALA A 84 -4.66 -23.32 20.78
CA ALA A 84 -3.91 -24.57 20.86
C ALA A 84 -2.55 -24.37 21.52
N LYS A 85 -1.86 -23.28 21.16
CA LYS A 85 -0.53 -22.93 21.69
C LYS A 85 -0.33 -21.41 21.62
N ALA A 86 0.28 -20.85 22.64
CA ALA A 86 0.81 -19.49 22.64
C ALA A 86 2.30 -19.56 22.97
N MET A 87 3.15 -18.88 22.20
CA MET A 87 4.59 -18.91 22.41
C MET A 87 5.28 -17.58 22.12
N SER A 88 6.45 -17.42 22.74
CA SER A 88 7.36 -16.31 22.47
C SER A 88 8.80 -16.76 22.63
N ALA A 89 9.67 -16.39 21.69
CA ALA A 89 11.09 -16.71 21.69
C ALA A 89 11.89 -15.42 21.47
N TYR A 90 12.31 -14.79 22.58
CA TYR A 90 13.06 -13.52 22.56
C TYR A 90 14.55 -13.71 22.28
N ASP A 91 15.10 -14.81 22.76
CA ASP A 91 16.50 -15.15 22.52
C ASP A 91 16.68 -15.64 21.08
N LYS A 92 17.75 -15.18 20.43
CA LYS A 92 18.01 -15.47 19.01
C LYS A 92 18.27 -16.95 18.79
N ASP A 93 19.14 -17.56 19.60
CA ASP A 93 19.54 -18.95 19.45
C ASP A 93 18.34 -19.87 19.69
N PHE A 94 17.48 -19.55 20.68
CA PHE A 94 16.22 -20.28 20.89
C PHE A 94 15.25 -20.13 19.72
N SER A 95 15.13 -18.91 19.18
CA SER A 95 14.25 -18.66 18.05
C SER A 95 14.75 -19.38 16.79
N ASP A 96 16.06 -19.41 16.55
CA ASP A 96 16.70 -20.09 15.42
C ASP A 96 16.59 -21.60 15.53
N ALA A 97 16.73 -22.16 16.74
CA ALA A 97 16.50 -23.59 16.97
C ALA A 97 15.06 -24.04 16.64
N ILE A 98 14.08 -23.13 16.69
CA ILE A 98 12.68 -23.42 16.39
C ILE A 98 12.36 -23.15 14.91
N TYR A 99 12.78 -22.00 14.39
CA TYR A 99 12.35 -21.48 13.08
C TYR A 99 13.42 -21.53 12.00
N GLY A 100 14.65 -21.89 12.34
CA GLY A 100 15.81 -21.87 11.45
C GLY A 100 16.47 -20.50 11.35
N ASP A 101 17.71 -20.49 10.88
CA ASP A 101 18.54 -19.29 10.74
C ASP A 101 18.06 -18.37 9.61
N GLU A 102 18.36 -17.07 9.72
CA GLU A 102 18.18 -16.08 8.65
C GLU A 102 19.49 -15.85 7.90
N GLU A 103 19.48 -15.96 6.57
CA GLU A 103 20.68 -15.91 5.71
C GLU A 103 21.46 -14.59 5.84
N ASP A 104 20.76 -13.48 6.11
CA ASP A 104 21.33 -12.14 6.22
C ASP A 104 21.51 -11.67 7.68
N GLY A 105 21.23 -12.54 8.65
CA GLY A 105 21.31 -12.25 10.09
C GLY A 105 20.28 -11.25 10.62
N ARG A 106 19.32 -10.79 9.82
CA ARG A 106 18.23 -9.91 10.24
C ARG A 106 17.05 -10.75 10.73
N TYR A 107 16.48 -10.38 11.88
CA TYR A 107 15.40 -11.15 12.52
C TYR A 107 14.00 -10.60 12.26
N VAL A 108 13.90 -9.32 11.90
CA VAL A 108 12.62 -8.65 11.58
C VAL A 108 12.43 -8.67 10.06
N THR A 109 12.10 -9.84 9.54
CA THR A 109 11.99 -10.11 8.08
C THR A 109 10.68 -10.81 7.74
N GLU A 110 10.23 -10.66 6.50
CA GLU A 110 9.07 -11.40 5.97
C GLU A 110 9.36 -12.91 5.94
N SER A 111 10.60 -13.29 5.59
CA SER A 111 11.08 -14.67 5.60
C SER A 111 10.86 -15.31 6.97
N ARG A 112 11.30 -14.64 8.04
CA ARG A 112 11.13 -15.14 9.41
C ARG A 112 9.65 -15.28 9.78
N LEU A 113 8.81 -14.30 9.45
CA LEU A 113 7.37 -14.39 9.66
C LEU A 113 6.79 -15.63 8.96
N LYS A 114 7.14 -15.87 7.70
CA LYS A 114 6.64 -17.03 6.93
C LYS A 114 7.11 -18.36 7.50
N LYS A 115 8.37 -18.45 7.94
CA LYS A 115 8.90 -19.62 8.64
C LYS A 115 8.12 -19.89 9.93
N MET A 116 7.82 -18.85 10.71
CA MET A 116 7.00 -18.97 11.92
C MET A 116 5.60 -19.48 11.61
N LEU A 117 4.90 -18.83 10.67
CA LEU A 117 3.55 -19.23 10.27
C LEU A 117 3.48 -20.68 9.80
N SER A 118 4.42 -21.06 8.93
CA SER A 118 4.51 -22.40 8.33
C SER A 118 4.87 -23.48 9.36
N HIS A 119 5.84 -23.20 10.23
CA HIS A 119 6.23 -24.13 11.29
C HIS A 119 5.05 -24.41 12.22
N GLU A 120 4.37 -23.34 12.65
CA GLU A 120 3.27 -23.43 13.58
C GLU A 120 2.05 -24.15 13.00
N ILE A 121 1.71 -23.90 11.73
CA ILE A 121 0.58 -24.59 11.10
C ILE A 121 0.86 -26.08 10.88
N ASN A 122 2.09 -26.43 10.48
CA ASN A 122 2.51 -27.82 10.34
C ASN A 122 2.45 -28.57 11.68
N LEU A 123 2.82 -27.91 12.78
CA LEU A 123 2.68 -28.51 14.11
C LEU A 123 1.22 -28.75 14.51
N VAL A 124 0.30 -27.85 14.13
CA VAL A 124 -1.14 -28.03 14.38
C VAL A 124 -1.66 -29.26 13.64
N GLU A 125 -1.39 -29.36 12.32
CA GLU A 125 -1.81 -30.51 11.50
C GLU A 125 -1.20 -31.84 11.98
N GLN A 126 0.07 -31.84 12.37
CA GLN A 126 0.73 -33.04 12.89
C GLN A 126 0.14 -33.53 14.23
N ARG A 127 -0.31 -32.62 15.09
CA ARG A 127 -0.77 -32.95 16.45
C ARG A 127 -2.28 -33.15 16.54
N LEU A 128 -3.05 -32.52 15.66
CA LEU A 128 -4.51 -32.56 15.66
C LEU A 128 -5.01 -33.35 14.45
N ASN A 129 -5.15 -34.67 14.61
CA ASN A 129 -5.67 -35.53 13.56
C ASN A 129 -7.07 -35.09 13.10
N ARG A 130 -7.24 -34.88 11.79
CA ARG A 130 -8.50 -34.52 11.13
C ARG A 130 -9.64 -35.50 11.35
N GLU A 131 -9.36 -36.79 11.58
CA GLU A 131 -10.38 -37.78 11.95
C GLU A 131 -11.09 -37.42 13.27
N LYS A 132 -10.35 -36.82 14.22
CA LYS A 132 -10.90 -36.35 15.51
C LYS A 132 -11.44 -34.92 15.43
N HIS A 133 -10.96 -34.15 14.46
CA HIS A 133 -11.21 -32.73 14.33
C HIS A 133 -11.64 -32.34 12.90
N PRO A 134 -12.71 -32.96 12.35
CA PRO A 134 -13.06 -32.81 10.94
C PRO A 134 -13.52 -31.40 10.57
N ASN A 135 -14.15 -30.69 11.51
CA ASN A 135 -14.73 -29.37 11.28
C ASN A 135 -13.84 -28.22 11.76
N LYS A 136 -12.66 -28.50 12.32
CA LYS A 136 -11.79 -27.45 12.86
C LYS A 136 -11.22 -26.60 11.72
N LEU A 137 -11.26 -25.30 11.92
CA LEU A 137 -10.65 -24.30 11.05
C LEU A 137 -9.32 -23.90 11.68
N PHE A 138 -8.22 -24.41 11.11
CA PHE A 138 -6.91 -24.14 11.68
C PHE A 138 -6.40 -22.76 11.30
N PHE A 139 -5.70 -22.13 12.26
CA PHE A 139 -4.93 -20.92 11.98
C PHE A 139 -3.59 -20.90 12.73
N SER A 140 -2.67 -20.12 12.20
CA SER A 140 -1.45 -19.68 12.87
C SER A 140 -1.37 -18.17 12.72
N TYR A 141 -1.29 -17.47 13.84
CA TYR A 141 -0.96 -16.04 13.89
C TYR A 141 0.48 -15.90 14.34
N ALA A 142 1.23 -15.03 13.65
CA ALA A 142 2.60 -14.73 14.03
C ALA A 142 2.93 -13.25 13.89
N ASN A 143 3.87 -12.79 14.71
CA ASN A 143 4.55 -11.51 14.51
C ASN A 143 6.04 -11.59 14.85
N THR A 144 6.84 -10.84 14.10
CA THR A 144 8.25 -10.55 14.39
C THR A 144 8.43 -9.04 14.32
N VAL A 145 8.55 -8.40 15.48
CA VAL A 145 8.45 -6.95 15.60
C VAL A 145 9.51 -6.42 16.56
N ALA A 146 10.19 -5.35 16.15
CA ALA A 146 11.05 -4.57 17.04
C ALA A 146 10.31 -3.31 17.50
N THR A 147 10.23 -3.09 18.81
CA THR A 147 9.77 -1.80 19.36
C THR A 147 10.85 -0.74 19.20
N ILE A 148 10.48 0.52 19.41
CA ILE A 148 11.42 1.64 19.43
C ILE A 148 12.61 1.35 20.35
N ASP A 149 13.81 1.70 19.89
CA ASP A 149 15.02 1.53 20.66
C ASP A 149 15.08 2.54 21.83
N PHE A 150 15.85 2.21 22.88
CA PHE A 150 15.95 3.07 24.06
C PHE A 150 16.50 4.47 23.73
N ALA A 151 17.40 4.56 22.73
CA ALA A 151 17.95 5.82 22.25
C ALA A 151 16.99 6.60 21.32
N LYS A 152 15.84 6.01 20.96
CA LYS A 152 14.81 6.56 20.08
C LYS A 152 15.36 7.01 18.72
N GLN A 153 16.41 6.35 18.25
CA GLN A 153 17.03 6.62 16.95
C GLN A 153 16.32 5.85 15.83
N TYR A 154 15.76 4.68 16.13
CA TYR A 154 15.11 3.80 15.18
C TYR A 154 13.66 3.56 15.59
N LYS A 155 12.73 3.96 14.71
CA LYS A 155 11.31 3.69 14.93
C LYS A 155 11.06 2.19 14.92
N GLY A 156 10.16 1.74 15.79
CA GLY A 156 9.75 0.35 15.81
C GLY A 156 9.03 -0.03 14.52
N HIS A 157 9.23 -1.27 14.06
CA HIS A 157 8.62 -1.81 12.86
C HIS A 157 8.58 -3.34 12.93
N GLY A 158 7.82 -3.96 12.04
CA GLY A 158 7.87 -5.41 11.93
C GLY A 158 6.82 -6.03 11.02
N TRP A 159 6.86 -7.34 10.99
CA TRP A 159 5.99 -8.17 10.16
C TRP A 159 4.96 -8.87 11.04
N VAL A 160 3.71 -8.84 10.59
CA VAL A 160 2.57 -9.51 11.23
C VAL A 160 1.85 -10.32 10.17
N GLY A 161 1.37 -11.51 10.51
CA GLY A 161 0.62 -12.31 9.55
C GLY A 161 -0.25 -13.37 10.18
N ILE A 162 -1.12 -13.92 9.35
CA ILE A 162 -1.99 -15.04 9.68
C ILE A 162 -2.08 -15.99 8.49
N VAL A 163 -1.95 -17.28 8.77
CA VAL A 163 -2.28 -18.40 7.88
C VAL A 163 -3.52 -19.06 8.44
N TYR A 164 -4.59 -19.23 7.65
CA TYR A 164 -5.88 -19.71 8.16
C TYR A 164 -6.76 -20.38 7.11
N GLN A 165 -7.65 -21.25 7.58
CA GLN A 165 -8.71 -21.86 6.79
C GLN A 165 -10.05 -21.19 7.05
N VAL A 166 -10.90 -21.14 6.02
CA VAL A 166 -12.32 -20.79 6.19
C VAL A 166 -13.23 -22.00 6.00
N GLU A 167 -12.77 -23.03 5.31
CA GLU A 167 -13.36 -24.38 5.26
C GLU A 167 -12.31 -25.42 5.68
N PRO A 168 -12.69 -26.50 6.39
CA PRO A 168 -11.72 -27.44 6.98
C PRO A 168 -10.85 -28.20 5.97
N ASP A 169 -11.37 -28.42 4.76
CA ASP A 169 -10.76 -29.15 3.65
C ASP A 169 -10.17 -28.24 2.56
N GLU A 170 -10.25 -26.93 2.74
CA GLU A 170 -9.66 -25.94 1.81
C GLU A 170 -8.19 -25.67 2.15
N ASP A 171 -7.40 -25.34 1.13
CA ASP A 171 -6.06 -24.83 1.30
C ASP A 171 -6.02 -23.53 2.13
N TYR A 172 -4.87 -23.25 2.73
CA TYR A 172 -4.71 -22.09 3.57
C TYR A 172 -4.74 -20.77 2.80
N ASN A 173 -5.36 -19.78 3.44
CA ASN A 173 -5.27 -18.38 3.08
C ASN A 173 -4.20 -17.71 3.95
N GLU A 174 -3.47 -16.77 3.38
CA GLU A 174 -2.42 -16.03 4.07
C GLU A 174 -2.62 -14.53 3.89
N ILE A 175 -2.53 -13.79 5.00
CA ILE A 175 -2.46 -12.33 5.02
C ILE A 175 -1.17 -11.96 5.76
N THR A 176 -0.28 -11.24 5.07
CA THR A 176 0.95 -10.70 5.67
C THR A 176 0.98 -9.20 5.52
N LEU A 177 1.44 -8.51 6.55
CA LEU A 177 1.58 -7.06 6.55
C LEU A 177 2.88 -6.63 7.21
N HIS A 178 3.44 -5.53 6.72
CA HIS A 178 4.52 -4.82 7.39
C HIS A 178 3.95 -3.57 8.04
N ILE A 179 4.35 -3.32 9.29
CA ILE A 179 3.99 -2.11 10.02
C ILE A 179 5.22 -1.30 10.42
N ARG A 180 4.99 -0.01 10.61
CA ARG A 180 5.90 0.91 11.27
C ARG A 180 5.16 1.72 12.33
N PHE A 181 5.68 1.74 13.54
CA PHE A 181 5.10 2.56 14.60
C PHE A 181 5.44 4.03 14.41
N LYS A 182 4.45 4.88 14.67
CA LYS A 182 4.60 6.34 14.75
C LYS A 182 4.76 6.80 16.19
N GLU A 183 4.29 6.00 17.15
CA GLU A 183 4.45 6.18 18.59
C GLU A 183 5.92 6.13 19.02
N ASN A 184 6.27 6.91 20.05
CA ASN A 184 7.64 7.00 20.60
C ASN A 184 7.75 6.40 22.01
N ASP A 185 6.83 5.49 22.35
CA ASP A 185 6.79 4.74 23.61
C ASP A 185 6.57 3.26 23.33
N ALA A 186 7.42 2.41 23.91
CA ALA A 186 7.38 0.97 23.63
C ALA A 186 6.12 0.29 24.18
N LYS A 187 5.55 0.74 25.30
CA LYS A 187 4.34 0.11 25.87
C LYS A 187 3.12 0.40 25.00
N LEU A 188 2.99 1.64 24.54
CA LEU A 188 1.94 2.01 23.58
C LEU A 188 2.04 1.18 22.30
N GLN A 189 3.26 1.01 21.75
CA GLN A 189 3.47 0.17 20.57
C GLN A 189 3.02 -1.28 20.78
N GLN A 190 3.28 -1.87 21.95
CA GLN A 190 2.84 -3.22 22.29
C GLN A 190 1.30 -3.31 22.34
N GLU A 191 0.64 -2.35 22.97
CA GLU A 191 -0.83 -2.27 23.03
C GLU A 191 -1.45 -2.10 21.62
N THR A 192 -0.88 -1.19 20.83
CA THR A 192 -1.24 -0.96 19.43
C THR A 192 -1.11 -2.23 18.58
N LEU A 193 -0.01 -2.98 18.75
CA LEU A 193 0.20 -4.28 18.08
C LEU A 193 -0.83 -5.33 18.51
N GLY A 194 -1.17 -5.36 19.79
CA GLY A 194 -2.21 -6.25 20.33
C GLY A 194 -3.56 -6.04 19.64
N ILE A 195 -3.98 -4.78 19.54
CA ILE A 195 -5.21 -4.37 18.86
C ILE A 195 -5.17 -4.72 17.37
N LEU A 196 -4.08 -4.40 16.68
CA LEU A 196 -3.89 -4.72 15.26
C LEU A 196 -4.00 -6.23 15.00
N GLY A 197 -3.36 -7.06 15.83
CA GLY A 197 -3.42 -8.51 15.69
C GLY A 197 -4.83 -9.07 15.85
N VAL A 198 -5.61 -8.57 16.82
CA VAL A 198 -7.03 -8.96 16.98
C VAL A 198 -7.83 -8.54 15.75
N ASN A 199 -7.62 -7.32 15.24
CA ASN A 199 -8.28 -6.83 14.04
C ASN A 199 -7.93 -7.68 12.81
N LEU A 200 -6.67 -8.11 12.66
CA LEU A 200 -6.23 -8.98 11.58
C LEU A 200 -6.92 -10.35 11.63
N ILE A 201 -6.91 -11.02 12.78
CA ILE A 201 -7.54 -12.34 12.94
C ILE A 201 -9.06 -12.22 12.73
N TYR A 202 -9.70 -11.18 13.27
CA TYR A 202 -11.12 -10.94 13.04
C TYR A 202 -11.43 -10.67 11.57
N GLY A 203 -10.59 -9.89 10.89
CA GLY A 203 -10.70 -9.59 9.47
C GLY A 203 -10.60 -10.86 8.61
N ALA A 204 -9.62 -11.71 8.92
CA ALA A 204 -9.40 -12.99 8.25
C ALA A 204 -10.64 -13.89 8.30
N PHE A 205 -11.29 -14.06 9.45
CA PHE A 205 -12.45 -14.96 9.56
C PHE A 205 -13.80 -14.33 9.18
N TYR A 206 -14.00 -13.03 9.40
CA TYR A 206 -15.32 -12.40 9.29
C TYR A 206 -15.43 -11.30 8.22
N LYS A 207 -14.34 -10.97 7.51
CA LYS A 207 -14.28 -9.91 6.48
C LYS A 207 -13.50 -10.30 5.22
N TYR A 208 -13.02 -11.54 5.07
CA TYR A 208 -12.22 -11.97 3.92
C TYR A 208 -12.90 -11.80 2.56
N ASN A 209 -14.24 -11.80 2.53
CA ASN A 209 -15.03 -11.68 1.30
C ASN A 209 -14.95 -10.28 0.65
N ASP A 210 -14.46 -9.28 1.37
CA ASP A 210 -14.21 -7.94 0.85
C ASP A 210 -12.87 -7.43 1.39
N PRO A 211 -11.76 -7.68 0.67
CA PRO A 211 -10.42 -7.27 1.07
C PRO A 211 -10.30 -5.76 1.29
N LYS A 212 -10.98 -4.93 0.48
CA LYS A 212 -10.95 -3.47 0.65
C LYS A 212 -11.59 -3.06 1.96
N LYS A 213 -12.69 -3.72 2.34
CA LYS A 213 -13.31 -3.53 3.64
C LYS A 213 -12.42 -4.06 4.76
N LEU A 214 -11.84 -5.25 4.61
CA LEU A 214 -10.90 -5.83 5.58
C LEU A 214 -9.77 -4.85 5.94
N LEU A 215 -9.18 -4.16 4.96
CA LEU A 215 -8.16 -3.13 5.22
C LEU A 215 -8.63 -2.07 6.22
N ARG A 216 -9.88 -1.59 6.09
CA ARG A 216 -10.44 -0.59 7.01
C ARG A 216 -10.58 -1.15 8.43
N TYR A 217 -10.97 -2.42 8.56
CA TYR A 217 -11.10 -3.09 9.87
C TYR A 217 -9.77 -3.25 10.60
N LEU A 218 -8.62 -3.23 9.90
CA LEU A 218 -7.31 -3.28 10.55
C LEU A 218 -7.09 -2.09 11.50
N TYR A 219 -7.70 -0.93 11.19
CA TYR A 219 -7.63 0.30 11.99
C TYR A 219 -8.80 0.49 12.97
N ASP A 220 -9.67 -0.50 13.16
CA ASP A 220 -10.73 -0.38 14.15
C ASP A 220 -10.12 -0.19 15.55
N HIS A 221 -10.51 0.88 16.25
CA HIS A 221 -9.94 1.30 17.54
C HIS A 221 -8.44 1.64 17.48
N LEU A 222 -7.93 2.02 16.30
CA LEU A 222 -6.58 2.55 16.12
C LEU A 222 -6.64 3.90 15.39
N ASP A 223 -5.88 4.86 15.88
CA ASP A 223 -5.68 6.14 15.22
C ASP A 223 -4.55 6.07 14.19
N LYS A 224 -4.66 6.88 13.12
CA LYS A 224 -3.66 6.96 12.04
C LYS A 224 -2.29 7.45 12.51
N ASP A 225 -2.23 8.08 13.67
CA ASP A 225 -1.01 8.59 14.28
C ASP A 225 -0.29 7.55 15.15
N GLN A 226 -0.84 6.34 15.30
CA GLN A 226 -0.24 5.27 16.10
C GLN A 226 0.71 4.40 15.27
N LEU A 227 0.25 3.94 14.10
CA LEU A 227 1.02 3.08 13.21
C LEU A 227 0.74 3.37 11.73
N GLU A 228 1.65 2.91 10.90
CA GLU A 228 1.57 2.85 9.45
C GLU A 228 1.58 1.40 8.98
N ILE A 229 0.75 1.05 8.00
CA ILE A 229 0.82 -0.24 7.30
C ILE A 229 1.49 0.02 5.95
N ASP A 230 2.77 -0.34 5.83
CA ASP A 230 3.59 -0.03 4.65
C ASP A 230 3.32 -0.97 3.48
N THR A 231 2.99 -2.23 3.77
CA THR A 231 2.62 -3.22 2.77
C THR A 231 1.64 -4.23 3.33
N ILE A 232 0.82 -4.79 2.46
CA ILE A 232 -0.06 -5.91 2.74
C ILE A 232 -0.12 -6.83 1.52
N ASN A 233 -0.04 -8.14 1.76
CA ASN A 233 -0.21 -9.17 0.75
C ASN A 233 -1.28 -10.16 1.19
N PHE A 234 -2.14 -10.50 0.25
CA PHE A 234 -3.14 -11.55 0.35
C PHE A 234 -2.76 -12.68 -0.60
N SER A 235 -2.89 -13.92 -0.15
CA SER A 235 -2.71 -15.11 -0.99
C SER A 235 -3.54 -16.29 -0.49
N GLY A 236 -3.71 -17.29 -1.34
CA GLY A 236 -4.57 -18.45 -1.08
C GLY A 236 -5.92 -18.38 -1.80
N PRO A 237 -6.74 -19.44 -1.67
CA PRO A 237 -7.91 -19.66 -2.52
C PRO A 237 -8.96 -18.54 -2.43
N ARG A 238 -9.18 -17.95 -1.25
CA ARG A 238 -10.13 -16.85 -1.05
C ARG A 238 -9.65 -15.52 -1.61
N PHE A 239 -8.36 -15.42 -1.96
CA PHE A 239 -7.76 -14.22 -2.50
C PHE A 239 -7.22 -14.40 -3.93
N ALA A 240 -7.60 -15.48 -4.62
CA ALA A 240 -7.14 -15.78 -5.98
C ALA A 240 -7.40 -14.65 -7.00
N ASN A 241 -8.46 -13.85 -6.80
CA ASN A 241 -8.83 -12.72 -7.66
C ASN A 241 -8.39 -11.36 -7.09
N VAL A 242 -7.58 -11.33 -6.04
CA VAL A 242 -7.12 -10.09 -5.40
C VAL A 242 -5.81 -9.64 -6.02
N ASP A 243 -5.81 -8.45 -6.61
CA ASP A 243 -4.58 -7.79 -7.01
C ASP A 243 -3.97 -7.05 -5.80
N ASN A 244 -2.80 -7.51 -5.35
CA ASN A 244 -2.11 -6.91 -4.21
C ASN A 244 -1.64 -5.46 -4.48
N ARG A 245 -1.46 -5.07 -5.74
CA ARG A 245 -1.15 -3.68 -6.11
C ARG A 245 -2.34 -2.78 -5.86
N LEU A 246 -3.55 -3.28 -6.13
CA LEU A 246 -4.77 -2.58 -5.80
C LEU A 246 -4.93 -2.42 -4.28
N MET A 247 -4.58 -3.43 -3.50
CA MET A 247 -4.63 -3.34 -2.02
C MET A 247 -3.64 -2.28 -1.50
N SER A 248 -2.44 -2.23 -2.05
CA SER A 248 -1.46 -1.19 -1.75
C SER A 248 -1.95 0.21 -2.14
N LEU A 249 -2.63 0.38 -3.29
CA LEU A 249 -3.29 1.66 -3.62
C LEU A 249 -4.33 2.04 -2.55
N GLN A 250 -5.12 1.08 -2.04
CA GLN A 250 -6.10 1.36 -1.00
C GLN A 250 -5.43 1.80 0.31
N LEU A 251 -4.25 1.30 0.66
CA LEU A 251 -3.51 1.78 1.83
C LEU A 251 -3.21 3.28 1.72
N VAL A 252 -2.68 3.72 0.57
CA VAL A 252 -2.39 5.15 0.32
C VAL A 252 -3.68 5.97 0.26
N LYS A 253 -4.72 5.48 -0.44
CA LYS A 253 -6.02 6.15 -0.56
C LYS A 253 -6.71 6.34 0.80
N ASN A 254 -6.59 5.35 1.69
CA ASN A 254 -7.16 5.39 3.04
C ASN A 254 -6.28 6.18 4.02
N GLY A 255 -5.08 6.64 3.62
CA GLY A 255 -4.13 7.35 4.48
C GLY A 255 -3.54 6.46 5.57
N MET A 256 -3.35 5.18 5.27
CA MET A 256 -2.69 4.20 6.15
C MET A 256 -1.17 4.19 5.98
N THR A 257 -0.69 4.63 4.80
CA THR A 257 0.72 4.91 4.49
C THR A 257 0.78 6.04 3.48
N ASP A 258 1.92 6.71 3.41
CA ASP A 258 2.13 7.82 2.48
C ASP A 258 2.57 7.35 1.09
N ALA A 259 3.26 6.21 1.01
CA ALA A 259 3.70 5.65 -0.25
C ALA A 259 3.91 4.14 -0.19
N VAL A 260 3.57 3.47 -1.30
CA VAL A 260 3.77 2.04 -1.55
C VAL A 260 4.59 1.84 -2.81
N MET A 261 5.31 0.73 -2.90
CA MET A 261 6.19 0.43 -4.05
C MET A 261 5.94 -0.98 -4.59
N PHE A 262 6.12 -1.12 -5.90
CA PHE A 262 6.03 -2.37 -6.65
C PHE A 262 7.30 -2.60 -7.47
N GLY A 263 7.78 -3.84 -7.48
CA GLY A 263 8.86 -4.26 -8.35
C GLY A 263 8.41 -4.49 -9.80
N PRO A 264 9.36 -4.68 -10.73
CA PRO A 264 9.06 -5.04 -12.11
C PRO A 264 8.25 -6.33 -12.28
N ASP A 265 8.32 -7.22 -11.29
CA ASP A 265 7.54 -8.46 -11.22
C ASP A 265 6.08 -8.22 -10.77
N GLY A 266 5.68 -6.96 -10.54
CA GLY A 266 4.35 -6.58 -10.07
C GLY A 266 4.10 -6.88 -8.59
N LYS A 267 5.11 -7.32 -7.84
CA LYS A 267 4.97 -7.62 -6.41
C LYS A 267 5.28 -6.41 -5.55
N ASN A 268 4.63 -6.34 -4.39
CA ASN A 268 4.92 -5.34 -3.38
C ASN A 268 6.37 -5.46 -2.90
N ILE A 269 7.04 -4.33 -2.77
CA ILE A 269 8.39 -4.26 -2.20
C ILE A 269 8.40 -3.30 -1.02
N LEU A 270 9.18 -3.65 0.02
CA LEU A 270 9.34 -2.78 1.17
C LEU A 270 10.32 -1.64 0.82
N PRO A 271 9.92 -0.35 0.89
CA PRO A 271 10.78 0.78 0.57
C PRO A 271 12.08 0.79 1.36
N ALA A 272 12.02 0.44 2.65
CA ALA A 272 13.18 0.35 3.52
C ALA A 272 14.19 -0.72 3.07
N ALA A 273 13.76 -1.78 2.37
CA ALA A 273 14.64 -2.82 1.88
C ALA A 273 15.37 -2.39 0.60
N VAL A 274 14.68 -1.70 -0.30
CA VAL A 274 15.20 -1.38 -1.65
C VAL A 274 15.90 -0.02 -1.73
N LEU A 275 15.50 0.96 -0.91
CA LEU A 275 16.03 2.33 -0.95
C LEU A 275 17.21 2.55 0.00
N TYR A 276 17.47 1.62 0.92
CA TYR A 276 18.48 1.81 1.96
C TYR A 276 19.86 2.08 1.36
N LYS A 277 20.43 3.25 1.71
CA LYS A 277 21.73 3.73 1.23
C LYS A 277 21.88 3.81 -0.31
N LYS A 278 20.79 3.72 -1.08
CA LYS A 278 20.84 3.85 -2.55
C LYS A 278 20.95 5.29 -3.00
N ASN A 279 21.60 5.53 -4.14
CA ASN A 279 21.41 6.75 -4.92
C ASN A 279 20.05 6.64 -5.63
N ILE A 280 19.18 7.63 -5.49
CA ILE A 280 17.78 7.48 -5.93
C ILE A 280 17.51 8.45 -7.08
N LEU A 281 17.10 7.94 -8.23
CA LEU A 281 16.55 8.74 -9.33
C LEU A 281 15.05 8.50 -9.40
N ALA A 282 14.25 9.56 -9.24
CA ALA A 282 12.81 9.45 -9.32
C ALA A 282 12.22 10.27 -10.47
N LEU A 283 11.23 9.67 -11.12
CA LEU A 283 10.49 10.24 -12.25
C LEU A 283 9.02 10.31 -11.89
N ARG A 284 8.47 11.52 -11.76
CA ARG A 284 7.05 11.71 -11.46
C ARG A 284 6.26 11.91 -12.75
N GLY A 285 5.19 11.13 -12.92
CA GLY A 285 4.38 11.21 -14.13
C GLY A 285 2.99 10.60 -13.98
N SER A 286 2.10 10.92 -14.93
CA SER A 286 0.81 10.24 -15.03
C SER A 286 0.93 8.85 -15.66
N PHE A 287 1.91 8.65 -16.54
CA PHE A 287 2.20 7.39 -17.25
C PHE A 287 0.96 6.75 -17.89
N ARG A 288 0.11 7.58 -18.51
CA ARG A 288 -1.21 7.20 -19.04
C ARG A 288 -1.36 7.45 -20.56
N PRO A 289 -0.88 6.54 -21.43
CA PRO A 289 0.12 5.51 -21.13
C PRO A 289 1.54 6.12 -21.04
N VAL A 290 2.54 5.30 -20.73
CA VAL A 290 3.96 5.65 -20.86
C VAL A 290 4.28 5.88 -22.34
N THR A 291 4.87 7.03 -22.69
CA THR A 291 5.24 7.37 -24.08
C THR A 291 6.76 7.41 -24.27
N LYS A 292 7.22 7.58 -25.52
CA LYS A 292 8.65 7.78 -25.80
C LYS A 292 9.25 8.95 -25.03
N VAL A 293 8.52 10.05 -24.85
CA VAL A 293 8.96 11.19 -24.02
C VAL A 293 9.33 10.79 -22.59
N ASN A 294 8.55 9.87 -21.99
CA ASN A 294 8.85 9.41 -20.63
C ASN A 294 10.12 8.57 -20.59
N MET A 295 10.34 7.72 -21.61
CA MET A 295 11.52 6.86 -21.68
C MET A 295 12.77 7.64 -22.08
N ASP A 296 12.69 8.58 -23.00
CA ASP A 296 13.77 9.52 -23.32
C ASP A 296 14.22 10.29 -22.08
N MET A 297 13.25 10.86 -21.34
CA MET A 297 13.52 11.56 -20.09
C MET A 297 14.20 10.64 -19.08
N TYR A 298 13.73 9.40 -18.96
CA TYR A 298 14.33 8.40 -18.09
C TYR A 298 15.77 8.08 -18.48
N GLU A 299 16.00 7.64 -19.71
CA GLU A 299 17.32 7.18 -20.17
C GLU A 299 18.35 8.31 -20.12
N ALA A 300 17.98 9.50 -20.60
CA ALA A 300 18.89 10.64 -20.60
C ALA A 300 19.19 11.14 -19.18
N SER A 301 18.18 11.25 -18.31
CA SER A 301 18.41 11.64 -16.90
C SER A 301 19.20 10.58 -16.13
N TYR A 302 18.98 9.28 -16.40
CA TYR A 302 19.76 8.20 -15.80
C TYR A 302 21.22 8.26 -16.21
N ASN A 303 21.51 8.42 -17.50
CA ASN A 303 22.87 8.53 -18.03
C ASN A 303 23.62 9.72 -17.42
N MET A 304 22.94 10.86 -17.25
CA MET A 304 23.51 12.01 -16.56
C MET A 304 23.73 11.73 -15.06
N PHE A 305 22.75 11.10 -14.39
CA PHE A 305 22.80 10.84 -12.96
C PHE A 305 23.92 9.89 -12.55
N ILE A 306 24.16 8.82 -13.31
CA ILE A 306 25.25 7.87 -13.00
C ILE A 306 26.65 8.44 -13.24
N GLN A 307 26.77 9.52 -14.02
CA GLN A 307 28.02 10.24 -14.24
C GLN A 307 28.31 11.28 -13.15
N GLU A 308 27.36 11.56 -12.28
CA GLU A 308 27.54 12.52 -11.19
C GLU A 308 28.56 12.05 -10.17
N ASN A 309 29.34 13.01 -9.66
CA ASN A 309 30.21 12.76 -8.52
C ASN A 309 29.38 12.22 -7.33
N LYS A 310 29.89 11.16 -6.68
CA LYS A 310 29.25 10.46 -5.55
C LYS A 310 28.04 9.59 -5.91
N VAL A 311 27.75 9.39 -7.20
CA VAL A 311 26.80 8.36 -7.64
C VAL A 311 27.57 7.12 -8.03
N ASP A 312 27.13 5.99 -7.50
CA ASP A 312 27.60 4.66 -7.88
C ASP A 312 26.48 3.98 -8.65
N LYS A 313 26.79 3.53 -9.88
CA LYS A 313 25.85 2.90 -10.81
C LYS A 313 25.23 1.64 -10.21
N GLU A 314 26.03 0.78 -9.58
CA GLU A 314 25.56 -0.47 -8.97
C GLU A 314 24.71 -0.22 -7.72
N ASN A 315 24.86 0.97 -7.15
CA ASN A 315 24.10 1.42 -5.99
C ASN A 315 23.02 2.47 -6.34
N THR A 316 22.62 2.54 -7.62
CA THR A 316 21.55 3.43 -8.10
C THR A 316 20.22 2.69 -8.18
N PHE A 317 19.15 3.35 -7.74
CA PHE A 317 17.80 2.82 -7.77
C PHE A 317 16.85 3.84 -8.42
N VAL A 318 16.10 3.38 -9.41
CA VAL A 318 15.19 4.21 -10.20
C VAL A 318 13.75 3.96 -9.75
N VAL A 319 12.98 5.03 -9.57
CA VAL A 319 11.58 4.96 -9.12
C VAL A 319 10.67 5.78 -10.04
N PHE A 320 9.64 5.14 -10.59
CA PHE A 320 8.57 5.82 -11.32
C PHE A 320 7.42 6.14 -10.36
N GLU A 321 7.23 7.41 -10.03
CA GLU A 321 6.21 7.87 -9.10
C GLU A 321 4.92 8.28 -9.82
N ILE A 322 3.80 7.66 -9.41
CA ILE A 322 2.45 8.13 -9.73
C ILE A 322 1.81 8.65 -8.45
N THR A 323 1.40 9.92 -8.43
CA THR A 323 0.73 10.49 -7.26
C THR A 323 -0.79 10.20 -7.29
N LEU A 324 -1.44 10.18 -6.13
CA LEU A 324 -2.90 10.15 -6.05
C LEU A 324 -3.55 11.32 -6.80
N SER A 325 -2.88 12.48 -6.87
CA SER A 325 -3.34 13.62 -7.66
C SER A 325 -3.35 13.32 -9.17
N ASN A 326 -2.36 12.56 -9.68
CA ASN A 326 -2.35 12.11 -11.08
C ASN A 326 -3.47 11.11 -11.38
N LEU A 327 -3.90 10.34 -10.38
CA LEU A 327 -5.01 9.39 -10.51
C LEU A 327 -6.39 10.07 -10.38
N LYS A 328 -6.48 11.21 -9.68
CA LYS A 328 -7.72 12.00 -9.50
C LYS A 328 -7.97 13.05 -10.60
N ALA A 329 -7.09 13.17 -11.59
CA ALA A 329 -7.12 14.28 -12.55
C ALA A 329 -8.43 14.40 -13.35
N GLU A 330 -9.20 13.32 -13.50
CA GLU A 330 -10.50 13.29 -14.22
C GLU A 330 -11.69 13.03 -13.28
N GLY A 331 -11.50 13.11 -11.95
CA GLY A 331 -12.55 12.89 -10.96
C GLY A 331 -12.14 11.91 -9.86
N GLU A 332 -12.97 10.89 -9.64
CA GLU A 332 -12.64 9.81 -8.69
C GLU A 332 -11.53 8.92 -9.24
N ILE A 333 -10.76 8.31 -8.33
CA ILE A 333 -9.69 7.39 -8.70
C ILE A 333 -10.33 6.15 -9.37
N ASP A 334 -10.05 5.98 -10.66
CA ASP A 334 -10.35 4.77 -11.40
C ASP A 334 -9.27 3.71 -11.10
N GLU A 335 -9.70 2.64 -10.44
CA GLU A 335 -8.83 1.52 -10.05
C GLU A 335 -8.33 0.72 -11.25
N ARG A 336 -9.13 0.63 -12.33
CA ARG A 336 -8.71 -0.08 -13.53
C ARG A 336 -7.64 0.71 -14.26
N ASP A 337 -7.85 2.01 -14.40
CA ASP A 337 -6.86 2.90 -15.01
C ASP A 337 -5.54 2.91 -14.23
N PHE A 338 -5.59 2.84 -12.89
CA PHE A 338 -4.40 2.64 -12.06
C PHE A 338 -3.68 1.32 -12.40
N LEU A 339 -4.41 0.21 -12.42
CA LEU A 339 -3.82 -1.11 -12.70
C LEU A 339 -3.18 -1.13 -14.09
N ASP A 340 -3.82 -0.53 -15.09
CA ASP A 340 -3.29 -0.46 -16.45
C ASP A 340 -1.95 0.32 -16.52
N ARG A 341 -1.85 1.43 -15.79
CA ARG A 341 -0.59 2.21 -15.68
C ARG A 341 0.51 1.42 -14.98
N ALA A 342 0.18 0.78 -13.86
CA ALA A 342 1.14 0.00 -13.07
C ALA A 342 1.62 -1.23 -13.83
N GLU A 343 0.71 -1.97 -14.47
CA GLU A 343 1.01 -3.13 -15.31
C GLU A 343 1.96 -2.76 -16.44
N LEU A 344 1.68 -1.67 -17.15
CA LEU A 344 2.52 -1.23 -18.26
C LEU A 344 3.96 -0.93 -17.79
N LEU A 345 4.10 -0.17 -16.70
CA LEU A 345 5.42 0.16 -16.15
C LEU A 345 6.18 -1.09 -15.67
N CYS A 346 5.50 -2.03 -14.99
CA CYS A 346 6.12 -3.27 -14.52
C CYS A 346 6.63 -4.11 -15.69
N LYS A 347 5.83 -4.26 -16.76
CA LYS A 347 6.21 -4.97 -17.99
C LYS A 347 7.38 -4.32 -18.73
N LEU A 348 7.54 -3.00 -18.61
CA LEU A 348 8.70 -2.26 -19.12
C LEU A 348 9.93 -2.36 -18.18
N GLY A 349 9.88 -3.23 -17.16
CA GLY A 349 11.00 -3.47 -16.26
C GLY A 349 11.15 -2.41 -15.15
N GLN A 350 10.15 -1.55 -14.95
CA GLN A 350 10.26 -0.40 -14.06
C GLN A 350 9.73 -0.68 -12.67
N THR A 351 10.38 -0.09 -11.66
CA THR A 351 9.86 -0.03 -10.29
C THR A 351 8.88 1.13 -10.16
N VAL A 352 7.69 0.85 -9.64
CA VAL A 352 6.61 1.85 -9.52
C VAL A 352 6.42 2.22 -8.05
N MET A 353 6.22 3.50 -7.77
CA MET A 353 5.81 4.02 -6.47
C MET A 353 4.51 4.78 -6.59
N ILE A 354 3.57 4.51 -5.69
CA ILE A 354 2.33 5.27 -5.56
C ILE A 354 2.39 6.07 -4.28
N SER A 355 2.11 7.38 -4.38
CA SER A 355 2.23 8.28 -3.25
C SER A 355 1.06 9.22 -3.10
N ASN A 356 0.83 9.71 -1.89
CA ASN A 356 -0.05 10.84 -1.62
C ASN A 356 0.69 12.20 -1.71
N PHE A 357 1.93 12.23 -2.20
CA PHE A 357 2.81 13.40 -2.22
C PHE A 357 2.41 14.39 -3.32
N GLN A 358 1.60 15.38 -2.96
CA GLN A 358 1.28 16.47 -3.88
C GLN A 358 2.53 17.29 -4.22
N GLU A 359 3.34 17.61 -3.22
CA GLU A 359 4.51 18.46 -3.34
C GLU A 359 5.80 17.65 -3.51
N TYR A 360 6.73 18.15 -4.33
CA TYR A 360 8.00 17.47 -4.59
C TYR A 360 8.92 17.38 -3.37
N PHE A 361 8.83 18.31 -2.41
CA PHE A 361 9.67 18.22 -1.21
C PHE A 361 9.29 17.00 -0.34
N LYS A 362 8.01 16.57 -0.35
CA LYS A 362 7.56 15.41 0.42
C LYS A 362 8.17 14.11 -0.08
N VAL A 363 8.29 13.92 -1.41
CA VAL A 363 8.96 12.73 -1.96
C VAL A 363 10.44 12.71 -1.61
N VAL A 364 11.10 13.87 -1.61
CA VAL A 364 12.52 13.98 -1.20
C VAL A 364 12.70 13.72 0.30
N GLU A 365 11.80 14.23 1.15
CA GLU A 365 11.79 13.92 2.59
C GLU A 365 11.55 12.44 2.84
N TYR A 366 10.60 11.83 2.11
CA TYR A 366 10.32 10.40 2.19
C TYR A 366 11.56 9.56 1.87
N PHE A 367 12.23 9.81 0.74
CA PHE A 367 13.47 9.11 0.38
C PHE A 367 14.61 9.36 1.37
N SER A 368 14.66 10.56 1.96
CA SER A 368 15.68 10.94 2.96
C SER A 368 15.59 10.13 4.25
N ASN A 369 14.44 9.50 4.53
CA ASN A 369 14.29 8.59 5.66
C ASN A 369 15.03 7.26 5.44
N TYR A 370 15.34 6.90 4.19
CA TYR A 370 15.98 5.62 3.83
C TYR A 370 17.43 5.78 3.34
N SER A 371 17.73 6.90 2.68
CA SER A 371 19.06 7.16 2.14
C SER A 371 19.52 8.59 2.37
N LYS A 372 20.81 8.74 2.66
CA LYS A 372 21.53 10.04 2.67
C LYS A 372 22.35 10.25 1.39
N ALA A 373 22.34 9.29 0.47
CA ALA A 373 23.06 9.37 -0.78
C ALA A 373 22.41 10.37 -1.74
N ARG A 374 23.02 10.58 -2.90
CA ARG A 374 22.57 11.60 -3.85
C ARG A 374 21.19 11.23 -4.43
N MET A 375 20.37 12.25 -4.64
CA MET A 375 19.03 12.11 -5.21
C MET A 375 18.90 12.89 -6.52
N GLY A 376 18.17 12.33 -7.46
CA GLY A 376 17.81 12.92 -8.74
C GLY A 376 16.30 12.96 -8.90
N LEU A 377 15.76 14.07 -9.41
CA LEU A 377 14.38 14.18 -9.88
C LEU A 377 14.39 14.51 -11.36
N ALA A 378 13.82 13.64 -12.21
CA ALA A 378 13.61 13.96 -13.61
C ALA A 378 12.17 14.45 -13.83
N MET A 379 12.02 15.59 -14.52
CA MET A 379 10.73 16.19 -14.78
C MET A 379 10.75 17.08 -16.03
N GLY A 380 9.58 17.31 -16.63
CA GLY A 380 9.43 18.29 -17.69
C GLY A 380 9.35 19.73 -17.18
N VAL A 381 9.61 20.70 -18.07
CA VAL A 381 9.49 22.14 -17.77
C VAL A 381 8.14 22.51 -17.18
N SER A 382 7.04 21.95 -17.67
CA SER A 382 5.69 22.22 -17.15
C SER A 382 5.58 21.92 -15.64
N ASN A 383 6.15 20.80 -15.21
CA ASN A 383 6.13 20.39 -13.81
C ASN A 383 7.01 21.31 -12.96
N LEU A 384 8.15 21.74 -13.48
CA LEU A 384 9.02 22.68 -12.77
C LEU A 384 8.32 24.02 -12.55
N VAL A 385 7.57 24.53 -13.54
CA VAL A 385 6.77 25.75 -13.38
C VAL A 385 5.73 25.60 -12.28
N GLU A 386 5.06 24.46 -12.18
CA GLU A 386 4.08 24.18 -11.11
C GLU A 386 4.70 24.18 -9.71
N ILE A 387 5.97 23.74 -9.57
CA ILE A 387 6.71 23.79 -8.28
C ILE A 387 6.84 25.24 -7.78
N PHE A 388 6.83 26.24 -8.65
CA PHE A 388 6.91 27.66 -8.25
C PHE A 388 5.55 28.30 -7.95
N ASP A 389 4.45 27.55 -7.99
CA ASP A 389 3.11 28.06 -7.67
C ASP A 389 2.88 28.10 -6.14
N GLU A 390 2.83 29.32 -5.59
CA GLU A 390 2.64 29.58 -4.16
C GLU A 390 1.38 28.94 -3.56
N LYS A 391 0.35 28.63 -4.38
CA LYS A 391 -0.91 28.06 -3.87
C LYS A 391 -0.70 26.72 -3.15
N TYR A 392 0.29 25.93 -3.57
CA TYR A 392 0.58 24.63 -2.97
C TYR A 392 1.20 24.74 -1.57
N TYR A 393 1.73 25.90 -1.19
CA TYR A 393 2.51 26.06 0.03
C TYR A 393 1.84 26.92 1.11
N ARG A 394 0.57 27.33 0.90
CA ARG A 394 -0.17 28.20 1.85
C ARG A 394 -0.39 27.57 3.23
N HIS A 395 -0.28 26.24 3.33
CA HIS A 395 -0.41 25.50 4.59
C HIS A 395 0.89 25.46 5.41
N LEU A 396 2.02 25.90 4.83
CA LEU A 396 3.32 25.97 5.51
C LEU A 396 3.53 27.35 6.12
N SER A 397 4.03 27.41 7.34
CA SER A 397 4.28 28.69 8.03
C SER A 397 5.30 29.56 7.31
N GLY A 398 6.34 28.96 6.72
CA GLY A 398 7.31 29.68 5.87
C GLY A 398 6.98 29.69 4.38
N GLY A 399 5.78 29.23 4.00
CA GLY A 399 5.31 29.21 2.61
C GLY A 399 6.26 28.48 1.65
N ILE A 400 6.42 29.03 0.45
CA ILE A 400 7.28 28.46 -0.60
C ILE A 400 8.76 28.40 -0.19
N LEU A 401 9.24 29.33 0.63
CA LEU A 401 10.64 29.35 1.07
C LEU A 401 10.95 28.17 2.01
N GLU A 402 10.01 27.79 2.88
CA GLU A 402 10.15 26.58 3.71
C GLU A 402 10.21 25.32 2.84
N ALA A 403 9.31 25.20 1.86
CA ALA A 403 9.26 24.05 0.95
C ALA A 403 10.56 23.90 0.15
N PHE A 404 11.07 25.01 -0.41
CA PHE A 404 12.32 25.01 -1.17
C PHE A 404 13.54 24.79 -0.29
N GLY A 405 13.52 25.30 0.95
CA GLY A 405 14.51 24.97 1.96
C GLY A 405 14.58 23.45 2.17
N LYS A 406 13.43 22.79 2.39
CA LYS A 406 13.36 21.33 2.54
C LYS A 406 13.82 20.58 1.27
N LEU A 407 13.37 21.02 0.10
CA LEU A 407 13.67 20.39 -1.18
C LEU A 407 15.17 20.40 -1.51
N PHE A 408 15.84 21.54 -1.29
CA PHE A 408 17.23 21.74 -1.72
C PHE A 408 18.28 21.73 -0.60
N TYR A 409 17.87 21.61 0.67
CA TYR A 409 18.78 21.35 1.79
C TYR A 409 19.57 20.06 1.61
N ARG A 410 19.07 19.11 0.81
CA ARG A 410 19.69 17.82 0.54
C ARG A 410 20.55 17.82 -0.74
N ASP A 411 21.33 16.77 -0.93
CA ASP A 411 22.11 16.54 -2.16
C ASP A 411 21.19 16.06 -3.30
N LEU A 412 20.30 16.97 -3.72
CA LEU A 412 19.33 16.80 -4.80
C LEU A 412 19.81 17.48 -6.08
N LYS A 413 19.60 16.82 -7.23
CA LYS A 413 19.63 17.41 -8.57
C LYS A 413 18.30 17.22 -9.29
N VAL A 414 17.89 18.25 -10.03
CA VAL A 414 16.71 18.21 -10.91
C VAL A 414 17.19 18.15 -12.35
N TYR A 415 16.79 17.11 -13.06
CA TYR A 415 17.02 16.92 -14.50
C TYR A 415 15.78 17.39 -15.25
N LEU A 416 15.95 18.47 -16.01
CA LEU A 416 14.86 19.17 -16.68
C LEU A 416 14.78 18.72 -18.14
N TYR A 417 13.69 18.05 -18.49
CA TYR A 417 13.40 17.70 -19.88
C TYR A 417 12.73 18.89 -20.58
N PRO A 418 13.22 19.28 -21.77
CA PRO A 418 12.67 20.40 -22.51
C PRO A 418 11.21 20.17 -22.92
N MET A 419 10.50 21.25 -23.19
CA MET A 419 9.17 21.19 -23.81
C MET A 419 9.10 22.10 -25.01
N LYS A 420 8.23 21.80 -25.96
CA LYS A 420 7.94 22.67 -27.09
C LYS A 420 6.70 23.51 -26.78
N ASP A 421 6.78 24.82 -26.97
CA ASP A 421 5.63 25.72 -26.79
C ASP A 421 4.71 25.72 -28.03
N GLU A 422 3.59 26.45 -27.94
CA GLU A 422 2.61 26.57 -29.02
C GLU A 422 3.21 27.18 -30.31
N ASN A 423 4.29 27.94 -30.19
CA ASN A 423 4.99 28.57 -31.32
C ASN A 423 6.10 27.68 -31.89
N GLY A 424 6.28 26.46 -31.35
CA GLY A 424 7.36 25.56 -31.74
C GLY A 424 8.72 25.87 -31.11
N THR A 425 8.78 26.83 -30.17
CA THR A 425 10.01 27.19 -29.46
C THR A 425 10.30 26.18 -28.36
N ILE A 426 11.54 25.69 -28.31
CA ILE A 426 12.00 24.78 -27.26
C ILE A 426 12.24 25.60 -25.99
N ILE A 427 11.52 25.24 -24.93
CA ILE A 427 11.66 25.80 -23.60
C ILE A 427 12.57 24.89 -22.76
N THR A 428 13.58 25.49 -22.13
CA THR A 428 14.56 24.86 -21.26
C THR A 428 14.73 25.68 -19.97
N SER A 429 15.68 25.31 -19.12
CA SER A 429 16.06 26.10 -17.95
C SER A 429 16.52 27.54 -18.31
N GLU A 430 16.91 27.82 -19.56
CA GLU A 430 17.41 29.14 -19.99
C GLU A 430 16.31 30.16 -20.26
N ASN A 431 15.17 29.72 -20.81
CA ASN A 431 14.14 30.62 -21.33
C ASN A 431 12.74 30.39 -20.72
N LEU A 432 12.59 29.46 -19.76
CA LEU A 432 11.31 29.29 -19.07
C LEU A 432 10.87 30.59 -18.38
N LYS A 433 9.54 30.77 -18.32
CA LYS A 433 8.91 31.91 -17.65
C LYS A 433 8.28 31.44 -16.34
N VAL A 434 8.90 31.82 -15.22
CA VAL A 434 8.32 31.68 -13.89
C VAL A 434 7.69 33.00 -13.44
N HIS A 435 6.82 32.95 -12.44
CA HIS A 435 6.22 34.15 -11.85
C HIS A 435 7.32 35.14 -11.41
N PRO A 436 7.19 36.47 -11.62
CA PRO A 436 8.28 37.43 -11.39
C PRO A 436 8.90 37.37 -9.98
N ARG A 437 8.08 37.08 -8.96
CA ARG A 437 8.55 36.92 -7.57
C ARG A 437 9.46 35.71 -7.37
N MET A 438 9.32 34.68 -8.20
CA MET A 438 10.08 33.43 -8.13
C MET A 438 11.32 33.43 -9.02
N LYS A 439 11.48 34.44 -9.87
CA LYS A 439 12.57 34.52 -10.85
C LYS A 439 13.96 34.43 -10.21
N GLU A 440 14.20 35.20 -9.16
CA GLU A 440 15.51 35.23 -8.50
C GLU A 440 15.78 33.95 -7.69
N LEU A 441 14.73 33.38 -7.10
CA LEU A 441 14.81 32.09 -6.42
C LEU A 441 15.17 30.96 -7.40
N TYR A 442 14.51 30.93 -8.57
CA TYR A 442 14.82 29.99 -9.63
C TYR A 442 16.26 30.12 -10.14
N LYS A 443 16.69 31.35 -10.46
CA LYS A 443 18.07 31.63 -10.91
C LYS A 443 19.11 31.16 -9.91
N PHE A 444 18.86 31.36 -8.62
CA PHE A 444 19.76 30.91 -7.56
C PHE A 444 19.97 29.39 -7.63
N PHE A 445 18.91 28.59 -7.79
CA PHE A 445 19.05 27.13 -7.90
C PHE A 445 19.77 26.68 -9.15
N LYS A 446 19.46 27.33 -10.27
CA LYS A 446 20.15 27.06 -11.53
C LYS A 446 21.64 27.38 -11.43
N PHE A 447 21.99 28.56 -10.91
CA PHE A 447 23.38 28.99 -10.74
C PHE A 447 24.17 28.01 -9.86
N ASN A 448 23.54 27.46 -8.83
CA ASN A 448 24.15 26.46 -7.93
C ASN A 448 24.15 25.03 -8.50
N GLY A 449 23.80 24.83 -9.77
CA GLY A 449 23.83 23.51 -10.42
C GLY A 449 22.81 22.51 -9.87
N LYS A 450 21.73 23.00 -9.23
CA LYS A 450 20.64 22.16 -8.71
C LYS A 450 19.61 21.81 -9.77
N VAL A 451 19.49 22.63 -10.81
CA VAL A 451 18.66 22.37 -12.00
C VAL A 451 19.58 22.26 -13.20
N VAL A 452 19.50 21.13 -13.91
CA VAL A 452 20.33 20.81 -15.05
C VAL A 452 19.43 20.38 -16.21
N ASP A 453 19.58 21.00 -17.37
CA ASP A 453 18.87 20.58 -18.58
C ASP A 453 19.38 19.24 -19.08
N ILE A 454 18.44 18.37 -19.46
CA ILE A 454 18.74 17.16 -20.22
C ILE A 454 19.12 17.59 -21.64
N LYS A 455 20.35 17.24 -22.03
CA LYS A 455 20.91 17.50 -23.36
C LYS A 455 20.72 16.25 -24.21
N ASP A 456 20.68 16.42 -25.54
CA ASP A 456 20.53 15.32 -26.51
C ASP A 456 19.13 14.67 -26.52
N VAL A 457 18.10 15.51 -26.66
CA VAL A 457 16.69 15.08 -26.74
C VAL A 457 16.25 14.98 -28.19
N ASP A 458 15.49 13.94 -28.55
CA ASP A 458 14.84 13.85 -29.85
C ASP A 458 13.69 14.87 -29.92
N GLU A 459 13.90 15.94 -30.69
CA GLU A 459 12.91 17.00 -30.88
C GLU A 459 11.57 16.48 -31.43
N ASN A 460 11.58 15.36 -32.17
CA ASN A 460 10.36 14.74 -32.70
C ASN A 460 9.48 14.17 -31.60
N HIS A 461 10.07 13.80 -30.46
CA HIS A 461 9.30 13.30 -29.33
C HIS A 461 8.60 14.41 -28.54
N LEU A 462 9.08 15.66 -28.61
CA LEU A 462 8.51 16.78 -27.84
C LEU A 462 7.04 17.07 -28.16
N ASP A 463 6.56 16.66 -29.33
CA ASP A 463 5.17 16.81 -29.77
C ASP A 463 4.26 15.62 -29.34
N ILE A 464 4.80 14.64 -28.60
CA ILE A 464 4.06 13.48 -28.10
C ILE A 464 3.42 13.80 -26.75
N PHE A 465 2.09 13.83 -26.73
CA PHE A 465 1.30 14.04 -25.50
C PHE A 465 0.52 12.79 -25.13
N SER A 466 0.70 12.27 -23.91
CA SER A 466 0.01 11.08 -23.40
C SER A 466 -1.52 11.19 -23.50
N ARG A 467 -2.10 12.37 -23.25
CA ARG A 467 -3.53 12.64 -23.43
C ARG A 467 -4.01 12.44 -24.88
N LYS A 468 -3.17 12.76 -25.87
CA LYS A 468 -3.49 12.56 -27.29
C LYS A 468 -3.44 11.07 -27.62
N VAL A 469 -2.40 10.38 -27.17
CA VAL A 469 -2.24 8.92 -27.36
C VAL A 469 -3.42 8.17 -26.74
N LEU A 470 -3.79 8.49 -25.50
CA LEU A 470 -4.93 7.86 -24.84
C LEU A 470 -6.23 8.03 -25.63
N LYS A 471 -6.52 9.25 -26.13
CA LYS A 471 -7.70 9.50 -26.97
C LYS A 471 -7.69 8.65 -28.24
N MET A 472 -6.53 8.47 -28.86
CA MET A 472 -6.37 7.62 -30.04
C MET A 472 -6.63 6.14 -29.70
N ILE A 473 -6.08 5.65 -28.59
CA ILE A 473 -6.29 4.28 -28.09
C ILE A 473 -7.79 4.02 -27.86
N CYS A 474 -8.48 4.91 -27.14
CA CYS A 474 -9.90 4.75 -26.82
C CYS A 474 -10.82 4.82 -28.07
N LYS A 475 -10.40 5.53 -29.12
CA LYS A 475 -11.14 5.63 -30.39
C LYS A 475 -10.82 4.49 -31.37
N GLY A 476 -9.78 3.71 -31.10
CA GLY A 476 -9.26 2.75 -32.08
C GLY A 476 -8.58 3.42 -33.27
N ASP A 477 -8.10 4.66 -33.12
CA ASP A 477 -7.34 5.35 -34.16
C ASP A 477 -5.99 4.64 -34.39
N THR A 478 -5.40 4.77 -35.58
CA THR A 478 -4.07 4.22 -35.90
C THR A 478 -2.96 5.25 -35.71
N GLY A 479 -1.72 4.81 -35.49
CA GLY A 479 -0.52 5.65 -35.50
C GLY A 479 -0.09 6.16 -34.13
N TRP A 480 -0.80 5.79 -33.06
CA TRP A 480 -0.33 6.01 -31.69
C TRP A 480 0.78 5.05 -31.30
N GLU A 481 0.91 3.90 -31.99
CA GLU A 481 1.91 2.88 -31.71
C GLU A 481 3.34 3.41 -31.86
N THR A 482 3.58 4.29 -32.83
CA THR A 482 4.89 4.90 -33.07
C THR A 482 5.26 5.97 -32.03
N MET A 483 4.29 6.41 -31.22
CA MET A 483 4.48 7.38 -30.13
C MET A 483 4.87 6.71 -28.81
N LEU A 484 4.83 5.38 -28.75
CA LEU A 484 5.17 4.59 -27.58
C LEU A 484 6.53 3.90 -27.73
N PRO A 485 7.19 3.52 -26.63
CA PRO A 485 8.39 2.70 -26.70
C PRO A 485 8.10 1.36 -27.41
N GLU A 486 9.13 0.77 -28.00
CA GLU A 486 9.01 -0.53 -28.70
C GLU A 486 8.40 -1.61 -27.77
N GLY A 487 7.51 -2.44 -28.30
CA GLY A 487 6.81 -3.49 -27.53
C GLY A 487 5.63 -2.99 -26.68
N THR A 488 5.54 -1.69 -26.39
CA THR A 488 4.50 -1.10 -25.52
C THR A 488 3.12 -1.20 -26.15
N ALA A 489 3.02 -1.00 -27.46
CA ALA A 489 1.76 -1.08 -28.18
C ALA A 489 1.19 -2.50 -28.18
N GLU A 490 2.06 -3.51 -28.34
CA GLU A 490 1.70 -4.92 -28.28
C GLU A 490 1.18 -5.30 -26.89
N ILE A 491 1.83 -4.82 -25.82
CA ILE A 491 1.37 -5.03 -24.43
C ILE A 491 -0.04 -4.45 -24.25
N ILE A 492 -0.25 -3.19 -24.66
CA ILE A 492 -1.56 -2.52 -24.54
C ILE A 492 -2.64 -3.30 -25.30
N LYS A 493 -2.33 -3.78 -26.51
CA LYS A 493 -3.26 -4.55 -27.35
C LYS A 493 -3.59 -5.92 -26.76
N ASN A 494 -2.59 -6.66 -26.31
CA ASN A 494 -2.74 -8.02 -25.80
C ASN A 494 -3.47 -8.05 -24.45
N GLU A 495 -3.12 -7.14 -23.54
CA GLU A 495 -3.68 -7.06 -22.18
C GLU A 495 -4.93 -6.17 -22.10
N LYS A 496 -5.35 -5.58 -23.22
CA LYS A 496 -6.49 -4.67 -23.35
C LYS A 496 -6.45 -3.52 -22.34
N LEU A 497 -5.26 -2.92 -22.18
CA LEU A 497 -5.04 -1.80 -21.26
C LEU A 497 -5.69 -0.52 -21.81
N PHE A 498 -6.00 0.43 -20.94
CA PHE A 498 -6.55 1.75 -21.28
C PHE A 498 -7.82 1.68 -22.13
N SER A 499 -8.66 0.67 -21.86
CA SER A 499 -9.89 0.40 -22.60
C SER A 499 -9.69 0.13 -24.09
N PHE A 500 -8.51 -0.35 -24.50
CA PHE A 500 -8.26 -0.76 -25.88
C PHE A 500 -9.31 -1.80 -26.34
N ALA A 501 -10.06 -1.45 -27.38
CA ALA A 501 -11.16 -2.24 -27.96
C ALA A 501 -12.36 -2.50 -27.03
N CYS A 502 -12.52 -1.76 -25.93
CA CYS A 502 -13.75 -1.77 -25.13
C CYS A 502 -14.71 -0.68 -25.64
N GLU A 503 -16.00 -1.01 -25.80
CA GLU A 503 -17.05 -0.01 -26.06
C GLU A 503 -17.11 0.99 -24.90
N VAL A 504 -16.49 2.15 -25.08
CA VAL A 504 -16.64 3.27 -24.15
C VAL A 504 -17.99 3.92 -24.48
N ASP A 505 -19.00 3.67 -23.65
CA ASP A 505 -20.27 4.38 -23.73
C ASP A 505 -20.01 5.86 -23.35
N PHE A 506 -19.89 6.73 -24.35
CA PHE A 506 -19.70 8.17 -24.18
C PHE A 506 -20.99 8.87 -23.69
N LYS A 507 -21.65 8.29 -22.68
CA LYS A 507 -22.82 8.87 -22.02
C LYS A 507 -22.64 8.89 -20.50
N LYS A 508 -22.06 9.98 -20.02
CA LYS A 508 -22.72 10.90 -19.07
C LYS A 508 -21.93 12.18 -18.87
#